data_AF-A0A2V6ZCP2-F1
#
_entry.id   AF-A0A2V6ZCP2-F1
#
_cell.length_a   1.000
_cell.length_b   1.000
_cell.length_c   1.000
_cell.angle_alpha   90.00
_cell.angle_beta   90.00
_cell.angle_gamma   90.00
#
_symmetry.space_group_name_H-M   'P 1'
#
loop_
_entity.id
_entity.type
_entity.pdbx_description
1 polymer ?
#
loop_
_entity_poly.entity_id
_entity_poly.type
_entity_poly.pdbx_seq_one_letter_code
_entity_poly.pdbx_strand_id
1 'polypeptide(L)' 'GDEGIHGRVGDRHWNRVRDLMVEKLRENAPRQALERAIGELGQALAEHYPRRPDDRNELSDEVSVS' A
#
# COMPACT_ATOMS: atom_id res chain seq x y z
N GLY A 1 -11.61 -4.19 6.89
CA GLY A 1 -10.50 -3.25 7.10
C GLY A 1 -10.41 -2.19 6.01
N ASP A 2 -10.64 -2.57 4.75
CA ASP A 2 -10.26 -1.72 3.61
C ASP A 2 -11.37 -0.79 3.06
N GLU A 3 -12.59 -0.85 3.60
CA GLU A 3 -13.72 -0.03 3.11
C GLU A 3 -13.47 1.47 3.26
N GLY A 4 -12.76 1.89 4.32
CA GLY A 4 -12.43 3.30 4.55
C GLY A 4 -11.41 3.86 3.57
N ILE A 5 -10.39 3.07 3.21
CA ILE A 5 -9.33 3.48 2.29
C ILE A 5 -9.88 3.45 0.86
N HIS A 6 -10.53 2.34 0.47
CA HIS A 6 -11.14 2.19 -0.85
C HIS A 6 -12.11 3.35 -1.18
N GLY A 7 -12.93 3.77 -0.21
CA GLY A 7 -13.83 4.91 -0.37
C GLY A 7 -13.14 6.27 -0.58
N ARG A 8 -11.87 6.42 -0.21
CA ARG A 8 -11.09 7.68 -0.34
C ARG A 8 -10.22 7.71 -1.58
N VAL A 9 -9.48 6.63 -1.85
CA VAL A 9 -8.49 6.58 -2.95
C VAL A 9 -9.09 6.11 -4.28
N GLY A 10 -10.20 5.37 -4.21
CA GLY A 10 -10.96 4.86 -5.35
C GLY A 10 -10.19 3.90 -6.26
N ASP A 11 -10.88 3.36 -7.26
CA ASP A 11 -10.35 2.35 -8.18
C ASP A 11 -9.12 2.82 -8.97
N ARG A 12 -9.02 4.12 -9.24
CA ARG A 12 -7.90 4.67 -10.02
C ARG A 12 -6.57 4.52 -9.30
N HIS A 13 -6.55 4.69 -7.98
CA HIS A 13 -5.33 4.54 -7.19
C HIS A 13 -4.91 3.07 -7.13
N TRP A 14 -5.86 2.16 -6.86
CA TRP A 14 -5.60 0.72 -6.86
C TRP A 14 -5.09 0.19 -8.20
N ASN A 15 -5.67 0.66 -9.31
CA ASN A 15 -5.18 0.33 -10.65
C ASN A 15 -3.74 0.80 -10.86
N ARG A 16 -3.38 2.01 -10.40
CA ARG A 16 -2.00 2.52 -10.49
C ARG A 16 -1.02 1.67 -9.67
N VAL A 17 -1.36 1.33 -8.43
CA VAL A 17 -0.51 0.50 -7.56
C VAL A 17 -0.29 -0.87 -8.20
N ARG A 18 -1.35 -1.50 -8.71
CA ARG A 18 -1.27 -2.76 -9.47
C ARG A 18 -0.32 -2.62 -10.67
N ASP A 19 -0.49 -1.60 -11.49
CA ASP A 19 0.27 -1.45 -12.72
C ASP A 19 1.78 -1.24 -12.43
N LEU A 20 2.12 -0.49 -11.37
CA LEU A 20 3.48 -0.34 -10.86
C LEU A 20 4.10 -1.66 -10.41
N MET A 21 3.32 -2.49 -9.71
CA MET A 21 3.79 -3.82 -9.30
C MET A 21 4.03 -4.72 -10.50
N VAL A 22 3.11 -4.75 -11.46
CA VAL A 22 3.18 -5.60 -12.66
C VAL A 22 4.43 -5.27 -13.49
N GLU A 23 4.81 -3.99 -13.61
CA GLU A 23 6.05 -3.57 -14.28
C GLU A 23 7.27 -4.28 -13.66
N LYS A 24 7.43 -4.22 -12.33
CA LYS A 24 8.59 -4.80 -11.64
C LYS A 24 8.55 -6.31 -11.52
N LEU A 25 7.37 -6.90 -11.44
CA LEU A 25 7.23 -8.35 -11.50
C LEU A 25 7.66 -8.89 -12.88
N ARG A 26 7.34 -8.20 -13.97
CA ARG A 26 7.79 -8.57 -15.34
C ARG A 26 9.30 -8.47 -15.51
N GLU A 27 9.96 -7.59 -14.77
CA GLU A 27 11.43 -7.45 -14.71
C GLU A 27 12.09 -8.48 -13.78
N ASN A 28 11.34 -9.45 -13.25
CA ASN A 28 11.80 -10.42 -12.25
C ASN A 28 12.34 -9.77 -10.96
N ALA A 29 11.75 -8.61 -10.59
CA ALA A 29 12.13 -7.80 -9.43
C ALA A 29 11.00 -7.69 -8.38
N PRO A 30 10.58 -8.81 -7.75
CA PRO A 30 9.42 -8.85 -6.84
C PRO A 30 9.59 -8.01 -5.57
N ARG A 31 10.81 -7.92 -5.02
CA ARG A 31 11.10 -7.06 -3.86
C ARG A 31 10.78 -5.59 -4.17
N GLN A 32 11.23 -5.12 -5.32
CA GLN A 32 11.03 -3.73 -5.76
C GLN A 32 9.55 -3.45 -6.07
N ALA A 33 8.82 -4.45 -6.58
CA ALA A 33 7.38 -4.35 -6.76
C ALA A 33 6.66 -4.07 -5.44
N LEU A 34 7.00 -4.83 -4.39
CA LEU A 34 6.41 -4.68 -3.06
C LEU A 34 6.80 -3.37 -2.38
N GLU A 35 8.09 -3.02 -2.38
CA GLU A 35 8.58 -1.77 -1.79
C GLU A 35 7.89 -0.54 -2.40
N ARG A 36 7.72 -0.52 -3.73
CA ARG A 36 7.01 0.56 -4.42
C ARG A 36 5.53 0.61 -4.07
N ALA A 37 4.86 -0.55 -4.06
CA ALA A 37 3.44 -0.60 -3.74
C ALA A 37 3.14 -0.13 -2.31
N ILE A 38 3.91 -0.63 -1.34
CA ILE A 38 3.80 -0.22 0.06
C ILE A 38 4.09 1.29 0.20
N GLY A 39 5.10 1.80 -0.52
CA GLY A 39 5.41 3.23 -0.54
C GLY A 39 4.26 4.10 -1.06
N GLU A 40 3.67 3.76 -2.21
CA GLU A 40 2.54 4.48 -2.80
C GLU A 40 1.30 4.47 -1.89
N LEU A 41 0.98 3.31 -1.32
CA LEU A 41 -0.12 3.18 -0.36
C LEU A 41 0.16 3.99 0.90
N GLY A 42 1.40 3.99 1.39
CA GLY A 42 1.82 4.79 2.54
C GLY A 42 1.65 6.30 2.31
N GLN A 43 1.94 6.80 1.11
CA GLN A 43 1.72 8.21 0.76
C GLN A 43 0.22 8.55 0.75
N ALA A 44 -0.60 7.73 0.08
CA ALA A 44 -2.05 7.95 0.04
C ALA A 44 -2.69 7.90 1.44
N LEU A 45 -2.20 6.99 2.30
CA LEU A 45 -2.59 6.93 3.69
C LEU A 45 -2.19 8.20 4.44
N ALA A 46 -0.95 8.67 4.30
CA ALA A 46 -0.50 9.88 4.97
C ALA A 46 -1.29 11.14 4.55
N GLU A 47 -1.72 11.21 3.29
CA GLU A 47 -2.55 12.31 2.77
C GLU A 47 -3.98 12.32 3.36
N HIS A 48 -4.60 11.15 3.51
CA HIS A 48 -5.99 11.03 3.95
C HIS A 48 -6.16 10.76 5.46
N TYR A 49 -5.13 10.18 6.07
CA TYR A 49 -5.06 9.73 7.46
C TYR A 49 -3.67 10.08 8.03
N PRO A 50 -3.38 11.38 8.22
CA PRO A 50 -2.10 11.82 8.76
C PRO A 50 -1.87 11.23 10.15
N ARG A 51 -0.64 10.74 10.37
CA ARG A 51 -0.23 10.10 11.61
C ARG A 51 -0.45 11.01 12.81
N ARG A 52 -1.07 10.49 13.87
CA ARG A 52 -1.31 11.18 15.15
C ARG A 52 -0.27 10.77 16.19
N PRO A 53 0.00 11.62 17.20
CA PRO A 53 1.02 11.32 18.22
C PRO A 53 0.74 10.07 19.06
N ASP A 54 -0.53 9.69 19.17
CA ASP A 54 -1.03 8.54 19.93
C ASP A 54 -1.22 7.27 19.08
N ASP A 55 -0.88 7.31 17.79
CA ASP A 55 -0.97 6.15 16.90
C ASP A 55 -0.10 5.00 17.40
N ARG A 56 -0.72 3.82 17.48
CA ARG A 56 -0.08 2.57 17.86
C ARG A 56 -0.04 1.65 16.66
N ASN A 57 0.89 0.70 16.68
CA ASN A 57 0.89 -0.34 15.67
C ASN A 57 -0.23 -1.34 15.94
N GLU A 58 -1.32 -1.27 15.17
CA GLU A 58 -2.51 -2.12 15.35
C GLU A 58 -2.38 -3.46 14.60
N LEU A 59 -1.52 -3.53 13.59
CA LEU A 59 -1.31 -4.71 12.74
C LEU A 59 0.19 -5.03 12.66
N SER A 60 0.56 -6.31 12.70
CA SER A 60 1.96 -6.69 12.61
C SER A 60 2.54 -6.39 11.22
N ASP A 61 3.82 -6.00 11.18
CA ASP A 61 4.58 -5.86 9.92
C ASP A 61 5.08 -7.22 9.38
N GLU A 62 4.81 -8.31 10.10
CA GLU A 62 5.24 -9.66 9.73
C GLU A 62 4.51 -10.17 8.47
N VAL A 63 5.26 -10.80 7.57
CA VAL A 63 4.70 -11.40 6.36
C VAL A 63 3.92 -12.65 6.73
N SER A 64 2.63 -12.67 6.37
CA SER A 64 1.78 -13.85 6.55
C SER A 64 2.11 -14.92 5.51
N VAL A 65 2.55 -16.09 5.97
CA VAL A 65 2.91 -17.26 5.16
C VAL A 65 2.06 -18.47 5.58
N SER A 66 0.76 -18.42 5.26
CA SER A 66 -0.19 -19.52 5.52
C SER A 66 -0.71 -20.11 4.23
#